data_AF-E0NYH8-F1
#
_entry.id   AF-E0NYH8-F1
#
_cell.length_a   1.000
_cell.length_b   1.000
_cell.length_c   1.000
_cell.angle_alpha   90.00
_cell.angle_beta   90.00
_cell.angle_gamma   90.00
#
_symmetry.space_group_name_H-M   'P 1'
#
loop_
_entity.id
_entity.type
_entity.pdbx_description
1 polymer ?
#
loop_
_entity_poly.entity_id
_entity_poly.type
_entity_poly.pdbx_seq_one_letter_code
_entity_poly.pdbx_strand_id
1 'polypeptide(L)'
;MKLCEKCGASIDENVKFCPHCGASQEQLPDAAENPVKMADAEDVQQPVQTAEAEENTKKIRKLRENLVVTSYISVGAIVVSVFMPWISLGKMIDVSIMDISKGLMLALIFVGAASAHALLKKKNYVLAAAMGHSLLIFSVIAFIRYQSAISELKKTFLGAMAGSAISVDLGAMFFFVGAINLCAGSVLLYVTDQLLSQGTALTGDIIFRAWKELVCAKVKVASIEVNGWIYSLVIGILLIMLFSQSSLSRMIH
;
A
#
# COMPACT_ATOMS: atom_id res chain seq x y z
N MET A 1 -44.76 10.04 -21.96
CA MET A 1 -43.41 9.65 -21.50
C MET A 1 -42.44 10.70 -21.99
N LYS A 2 -41.52 11.18 -21.15
CA LYS A 2 -40.50 12.20 -21.51
C LYS A 2 -39.10 11.64 -21.39
N LEU A 3 -38.12 12.25 -22.07
CA LEU A 3 -36.71 11.87 -21.91
C LEU A 3 -36.09 12.70 -20.79
N CYS A 4 -35.27 12.07 -19.94
CA CYS A 4 -34.51 12.79 -18.94
C CYS A 4 -33.51 13.73 -19.61
N GLU A 5 -33.54 15.01 -19.24
CA GLU A 5 -32.65 16.04 -19.80
C GLU A 5 -31.16 15.78 -19.53
N LYS A 6 -30.83 14.99 -18.51
CA LYS A 6 -29.43 14.72 -18.12
C LYS A 6 -28.86 13.44 -18.71
N CYS A 7 -29.65 12.36 -18.83
CA CYS A 7 -29.15 11.05 -19.25
C CYS A 7 -29.86 10.45 -20.46
N GLY A 8 -30.91 11.10 -20.98
CA GLY A 8 -31.66 10.60 -22.14
C GLY A 8 -32.49 9.35 -21.89
N ALA A 9 -32.64 8.89 -20.64
CA ALA A 9 -33.50 7.75 -20.31
C ALA A 9 -34.98 8.14 -20.44
N SER A 10 -35.82 7.23 -20.95
CA SER A 10 -37.27 7.40 -20.97
C SER A 10 -37.84 7.32 -19.56
N ILE A 11 -38.53 8.37 -19.14
CA ILE A 11 -39.13 8.52 -17.82
C ILE A 11 -40.61 8.92 -17.93
N ASP A 12 -41.37 8.70 -16.87
CA ASP A 12 -42.75 9.14 -16.78
C ASP A 12 -42.84 10.68 -16.74
N GLU A 13 -43.96 11.27 -17.15
CA GLU A 13 -44.09 12.73 -17.24
C GLU A 13 -44.13 13.38 -15.85
N ASN A 14 -44.62 12.65 -14.84
CA ASN A 14 -44.86 13.14 -13.48
C ASN A 14 -43.76 12.78 -12.47
N VAL A 15 -42.60 12.26 -12.88
CA VAL A 15 -41.48 12.05 -11.94
C VAL A 15 -40.71 13.34 -11.72
N LYS A 16 -40.57 13.72 -10.45
CA LYS A 16 -39.75 14.87 -10.03
C LYS A 16 -38.26 14.61 -10.20
N PHE A 17 -37.85 13.34 -10.11
CA PHE A 17 -36.45 12.92 -10.24
C PHE A 17 -36.35 11.72 -11.18
N CYS A 18 -35.31 11.70 -12.02
CA CYS A 18 -35.04 10.57 -12.89
C CYS A 18 -34.58 9.35 -12.06
N PRO A 19 -35.24 8.18 -12.16
CA PRO A 19 -34.84 6.97 -11.42
C PRO A 19 -33.50 6.39 -11.90
N HIS A 20 -33.03 6.75 -13.10
CA HIS A 20 -31.77 6.25 -13.65
C HIS A 20 -30.54 7.07 -13.23
N CYS A 21 -30.68 8.38 -13.04
CA CYS A 21 -29.53 9.27 -12.77
C CYS A 21 -29.72 10.24 -11.59
N GLY A 22 -30.90 10.26 -10.97
CA GLY A 22 -31.24 11.13 -9.84
C GLY A 22 -31.46 12.60 -10.18
N ALA A 23 -31.44 12.99 -11.46
CA ALA A 23 -31.60 14.40 -11.86
C ALA A 23 -33.04 14.90 -11.68
N SER A 24 -33.22 16.10 -11.11
CA SER A 24 -34.52 16.77 -11.03
C SER A 24 -35.07 17.08 -12.43
N GLN A 25 -36.39 17.01 -12.59
CA GLN A 25 -37.12 17.18 -13.86
C GLN A 25 -38.22 18.26 -13.78
N GLU A 26 -38.11 19.16 -12.80
CA GLU A 26 -39.09 20.23 -12.55
C GLU A 26 -38.82 21.42 -13.49
N GLN A 27 -39.65 21.56 -14.53
CA GLN A 27 -39.69 22.72 -15.40
C GLN A 27 -40.92 23.56 -15.05
N LEU A 28 -40.71 24.85 -14.78
CA LEU A 28 -41.74 25.83 -14.49
C LEU A 28 -42.02 26.64 -15.77
N PRO A 29 -43.25 26.71 -16.31
CA PRO A 29 -43.59 27.58 -17.42
C PRO A 29 -43.97 29.00 -16.96
N ASP A 30 -43.49 30.00 -17.70
CA ASP A 30 -43.84 31.43 -17.59
C ASP A 30 -45.32 31.71 -17.91
N ALA A 31 -45.98 32.59 -17.12
CA ALA A 31 -46.59 33.85 -17.59
C ALA A 31 -47.58 34.49 -16.57
N ALA A 32 -47.44 35.82 -16.45
CA ALA A 32 -48.45 36.84 -16.09
C ALA A 32 -48.67 37.28 -14.62
N GLU A 33 -48.00 38.40 -14.29
CA GLU A 33 -48.61 39.72 -13.98
C GLU A 33 -48.67 40.26 -12.50
N ASN A 34 -47.89 41.35 -12.30
CA ASN A 34 -48.01 42.52 -11.40
C ASN A 34 -47.44 42.52 -9.95
N PRO A 35 -46.99 43.71 -9.46
CA PRO A 35 -45.68 43.86 -8.79
C PRO A 35 -45.79 44.46 -7.38
N VAL A 36 -45.02 43.95 -6.41
CA VAL A 36 -44.76 44.69 -5.16
C VAL A 36 -43.30 44.56 -4.74
N LYS A 37 -42.71 45.74 -4.56
CA LYS A 37 -41.36 46.07 -4.10
C LYS A 37 -40.99 45.41 -2.77
N MET A 38 -39.73 44.99 -2.65
CA MET A 38 -38.74 45.33 -1.61
C MET A 38 -37.49 44.47 -1.90
N ALA A 39 -36.44 45.06 -2.49
CA ALA A 39 -35.32 45.71 -1.80
C ALA A 39 -34.17 44.72 -1.54
N ASP A 40 -33.05 45.00 -2.22
CA ASP A 40 -31.64 44.70 -1.89
C ASP A 40 -31.22 43.21 -1.75
N ALA A 41 -30.49 42.65 -2.72
CA ALA A 41 -29.04 42.74 -2.91
C ALA A 41 -28.22 41.86 -1.95
N GLU A 42 -27.57 40.86 -2.56
CA GLU A 42 -26.33 40.17 -2.16
C GLU A 42 -26.29 39.17 -0.99
N ASP A 43 -25.74 37.98 -1.30
CA ASP A 43 -24.89 37.11 -0.45
C ASP A 43 -25.59 36.39 0.73
N VAL A 44 -25.59 35.07 0.91
CA VAL A 44 -24.47 34.12 1.01
C VAL A 44 -25.11 32.73 1.07
N GLN A 45 -24.89 31.79 0.14
CA GLN A 45 -24.90 30.36 0.50
C GLN A 45 -24.31 29.44 -0.59
N GLN A 46 -23.24 29.86 -1.27
CA GLN A 46 -22.48 28.95 -2.13
C GLN A 46 -20.98 29.28 -2.20
N PRO A 47 -20.21 29.01 -1.12
CA PRO A 47 -18.76 28.80 -1.31
C PRO A 47 -18.11 27.68 -0.46
N VAL A 48 -18.76 27.13 0.57
CA VAL A 48 -18.06 26.31 1.59
C VAL A 48 -17.72 24.89 1.09
N GLN A 49 -18.62 24.21 0.37
CA GLN A 49 -18.41 22.80 0.00
C GLN A 49 -17.40 22.60 -1.14
N THR A 50 -17.28 23.56 -2.05
CA THR A 50 -16.33 23.50 -3.18
C THR A 50 -14.90 23.80 -2.73
N ALA A 51 -14.72 24.73 -1.79
CA ALA A 51 -13.42 25.09 -1.25
C ALA A 51 -12.79 23.95 -0.42
N GLU A 52 -13.58 23.29 0.43
CA GLU A 52 -13.12 22.14 1.23
C GLU A 52 -12.74 20.94 0.34
N ALA A 53 -13.54 20.65 -0.69
CA ALA A 53 -13.24 19.57 -1.65
C ALA A 53 -11.98 19.86 -2.48
N GLU A 54 -11.77 21.12 -2.89
CA GLU A 54 -10.56 21.54 -3.59
C GLU A 54 -9.31 21.44 -2.70
N GLU A 55 -9.41 21.88 -1.44
CA GLU A 55 -8.32 21.76 -0.47
C GLU A 55 -7.96 20.30 -0.20
N ASN A 56 -8.95 19.43 -0.03
CA ASN A 56 -8.75 17.99 0.17
C ASN A 56 -8.06 17.35 -1.04
N THR A 57 -8.47 17.72 -2.25
CA THR A 57 -7.84 17.25 -3.49
C THR A 57 -6.37 17.67 -3.57
N LYS A 58 -6.04 18.89 -3.18
CA LYS A 58 -4.65 19.38 -3.13
C LYS A 58 -3.81 18.63 -2.10
N LYS A 59 -4.36 18.38 -0.90
CA LYS A 59 -3.70 17.59 0.15
C LYS A 59 -3.44 16.16 -0.30
N ILE A 60 -4.43 15.51 -0.93
CA ILE A 60 -4.31 14.14 -1.44
C ILE A 60 -3.29 14.07 -2.58
N ARG A 61 -3.24 15.06 -3.48
CA ARG A 61 -2.22 15.13 -4.54
C ARG A 61 -0.80 15.20 -3.96
N LYS A 62 -0.58 16.09 -2.98
CA LYS A 62 0.72 16.20 -2.29
C LYS A 62 1.08 14.91 -1.55
N LEU A 63 0.10 14.28 -0.88
CA LEU A 63 0.31 13.00 -0.22
C LEU A 63 0.71 11.92 -1.23
N ARG A 64 0.05 11.85 -2.39
CA ARG A 64 0.37 10.91 -3.48
C ARG A 64 1.78 11.12 -4.01
N GLU A 65 2.20 12.36 -4.24
CA GLU A 65 3.57 12.68 -4.68
C GLU A 65 4.61 12.20 -3.66
N ASN A 66 4.40 12.51 -2.38
CA ASN A 66 5.25 12.02 -1.30
C ASN A 66 5.28 10.49 -1.25
N LEU A 67 4.14 9.84 -1.47
CA LEU A 67 4.02 8.39 -1.40
C LEU A 67 4.73 7.69 -2.57
N VAL A 68 4.71 8.30 -3.76
CA VAL A 68 5.50 7.85 -4.92
C VAL A 68 6.99 7.93 -4.60
N VAL A 69 7.46 9.05 -4.04
CA VAL A 69 8.87 9.22 -3.64
C VAL A 69 9.25 8.21 -2.56
N THR A 70 8.43 8.07 -1.52
CA THR A 70 8.63 7.08 -0.44
C THR A 70 8.69 5.65 -0.96
N SER A 71 7.90 5.32 -1.99
CA SER A 71 7.94 3.99 -2.62
C SER A 71 9.24 3.71 -3.37
N TYR A 72 9.90 4.73 -3.95
CA TYR A 72 11.24 4.56 -4.53
C TYR A 72 12.30 4.41 -3.44
N ILE A 73 12.20 5.21 -2.37
CA ILE A 73 13.12 5.12 -1.22
C ILE A 73 13.02 3.75 -0.55
N SER A 74 11.81 3.19 -0.43
CA SER A 74 11.61 1.87 0.19
C SER A 74 12.26 0.74 -0.60
N VAL A 75 12.23 0.79 -1.94
CA VAL A 75 12.99 -0.15 -2.78
C VAL A 75 14.49 0.04 -2.58
N GLY A 76 14.97 1.29 -2.56
CA GLY A 76 16.37 1.58 -2.26
C GLY A 76 16.80 1.00 -0.90
N ALA A 77 15.97 1.15 0.13
CA ALA A 77 16.21 0.58 1.44
C ALA A 77 16.26 -0.96 1.42
N ILE A 78 15.36 -1.62 0.69
CA ILE A 78 15.41 -3.09 0.51
C ILE A 78 16.70 -3.51 -0.19
N VAL A 79 17.08 -2.84 -1.28
CA VAL A 79 18.32 -3.19 -2.02
C VAL A 79 19.54 -2.99 -1.12
N VAL A 80 19.67 -1.84 -0.46
CA VAL A 80 20.79 -1.54 0.44
C VAL A 80 20.83 -2.51 1.62
N SER A 81 19.67 -2.87 2.17
CA SER A 81 19.59 -3.78 3.32
C SER A 81 20.25 -5.12 3.06
N VAL A 82 20.19 -5.64 1.83
CA VAL A 82 20.73 -6.96 1.48
C VAL A 82 22.26 -7.01 1.54
N PHE A 83 22.90 -5.86 1.35
CA PHE A 83 24.36 -5.70 1.41
C PHE A 83 24.85 -5.22 2.78
N MET A 84 23.96 -4.65 3.59
CA MET A 84 24.32 -4.24 4.95
C MET A 84 24.33 -5.44 5.90
N PRO A 85 25.11 -5.35 6.99
CA PRO A 85 24.99 -6.27 8.10
C PRO A 85 23.54 -6.35 8.57
N TRP A 86 23.04 -7.57 8.70
CA TRP A 86 21.76 -7.85 9.36
C TRP A 86 21.98 -8.27 10.80
N ILE A 87 23.10 -8.93 11.06
CA ILE A 87 23.48 -9.50 12.34
C ILE A 87 24.92 -9.14 12.63
N SER A 88 25.18 -8.59 13.81
CA SER A 88 26.52 -8.38 14.33
C SER A 88 26.70 -9.28 15.54
N LEU A 89 27.62 -10.24 15.44
CA LEU A 89 27.95 -11.18 16.50
C LEU A 89 29.12 -10.61 17.32
N GLY A 90 28.81 -9.60 18.15
CA GLY A 90 29.81 -8.77 18.80
C GLY A 90 30.56 -7.87 17.80
N LYS A 91 31.65 -7.21 18.21
CA LYS A 91 32.39 -6.26 17.35
C LYS A 91 33.21 -6.89 16.20
N MET A 92 33.12 -8.19 15.97
CA MET A 92 34.08 -8.91 15.13
C MET A 92 33.48 -9.63 13.91
N ILE A 93 32.19 -9.93 13.90
CA ILE A 93 31.58 -10.71 12.81
C ILE A 93 30.23 -10.10 12.43
N ASP A 94 30.20 -9.47 11.26
CA ASP A 94 28.98 -8.95 10.64
C ASP A 94 28.53 -9.91 9.53
N VAL A 95 27.25 -10.28 9.56
CA VAL A 95 26.65 -11.19 8.57
C VAL A 95 25.56 -10.45 7.81
N SER A 96 25.71 -10.37 6.48
CA SER A 96 24.71 -9.80 5.57
C SER A 96 23.88 -10.90 4.88
N ILE A 97 22.78 -10.52 4.22
CA ILE A 97 21.99 -11.45 3.41
C ILE A 97 22.80 -12.01 2.23
N MET A 98 23.75 -11.24 1.70
CA MET A 98 24.66 -11.68 0.64
C MET A 98 25.53 -12.86 1.08
N ASP A 99 25.99 -12.86 2.34
CA ASP A 99 26.80 -13.94 2.93
C ASP A 99 25.97 -15.18 3.26
N ILE A 100 24.69 -14.97 3.53
CA ILE A 100 23.68 -16.01 3.80
C ILE A 100 23.37 -16.77 2.51
N SER A 101 22.82 -16.10 1.50
CA SER A 101 22.43 -16.74 0.24
C SER A 101 22.32 -15.73 -0.90
N LYS A 102 23.16 -15.89 -1.93
CA LYS A 102 23.07 -15.10 -3.17
C LYS A 102 21.71 -15.23 -3.84
N GLY A 103 21.08 -16.41 -3.77
CA GLY A 103 19.74 -16.64 -4.29
C GLY A 103 18.66 -15.84 -3.54
N LEU A 104 18.76 -15.79 -2.21
CA LEU A 104 17.87 -14.98 -1.39
C LEU A 104 18.06 -13.48 -1.67
N MET A 105 19.31 -13.02 -1.74
CA MET A 105 19.65 -11.64 -2.12
C MET A 105 18.93 -11.25 -3.43
N LEU A 106 19.10 -12.06 -4.48
CA LEU A 106 18.51 -11.77 -5.79
C LEU A 106 16.99 -11.80 -5.74
N ALA A 107 16.41 -12.75 -4.99
CA ALA A 107 14.96 -12.85 -4.83
C ALA A 107 14.36 -11.62 -4.12
N LEU A 108 14.98 -11.13 -3.04
CA LEU A 108 14.51 -9.95 -2.31
C LEU A 108 14.58 -8.68 -3.17
N ILE A 109 15.69 -8.48 -3.89
CA ILE A 109 15.86 -7.36 -4.82
C ILE A 109 14.81 -7.46 -5.94
N PHE A 110 14.62 -8.64 -6.52
CA PHE A 110 13.65 -8.85 -7.60
C PHE A 110 12.21 -8.60 -7.13
N VAL A 111 11.80 -9.15 -5.99
CA VAL A 111 10.45 -8.96 -5.44
C VAL A 111 10.21 -7.48 -5.10
N GLY A 112 11.19 -6.79 -4.50
CA GLY A 112 11.10 -5.36 -4.22
C GLY A 112 10.96 -4.52 -5.50
N ALA A 113 11.82 -4.75 -6.49
CA ALA A 113 11.77 -4.04 -7.77
C ALA A 113 10.48 -4.33 -8.56
N ALA A 114 10.04 -5.59 -8.61
CA ALA A 114 8.81 -6.01 -9.27
C ALA A 114 7.58 -5.38 -8.62
N SER A 115 7.56 -5.29 -7.28
CA SER A 115 6.49 -4.64 -6.53
C SER A 115 6.39 -3.15 -6.85
N ALA A 116 7.51 -2.42 -6.84
CA ALA A 116 7.50 -1.00 -7.20
C ALA A 116 7.17 -0.76 -8.68
N HIS A 117 7.62 -1.63 -9.58
CA HIS A 117 7.22 -1.55 -10.99
C HIS A 117 5.71 -1.77 -11.15
N ALA A 118 5.14 -2.77 -10.46
CA ALA A 118 3.70 -3.00 -10.44
C ALA A 118 2.94 -1.78 -9.87
N LEU A 119 3.46 -1.19 -8.80
CA LEU A 119 2.85 -0.06 -8.10
C LEU A 119 2.89 1.24 -8.91
N LEU A 120 4.07 1.63 -9.38
CA LEU A 120 4.35 2.97 -9.90
C LEU A 120 4.19 3.07 -11.43
N LYS A 121 4.44 1.98 -12.16
CA LYS A 121 4.34 1.97 -13.63
C LYS A 121 3.04 1.35 -14.12
N LYS A 122 2.65 0.18 -13.57
CA LYS A 122 1.43 -0.52 -14.01
C LYS A 122 0.17 -0.11 -13.26
N LYS A 123 0.29 0.65 -12.15
CA LYS A 123 -0.82 0.92 -11.21
C LYS A 123 -1.57 -0.35 -10.79
N ASN A 124 -0.88 -1.49 -10.76
CA ASN A 124 -1.46 -2.76 -10.34
C ASN A 124 -1.25 -2.92 -8.84
N TYR A 125 -2.09 -2.21 -8.08
CA TYR A 125 -2.02 -2.14 -6.62
C TYR A 125 -2.17 -3.51 -5.96
N VAL A 126 -3.00 -4.39 -6.53
CA VAL A 126 -3.22 -5.75 -6.01
C VAL A 126 -1.92 -6.58 -6.05
N LEU A 127 -1.23 -6.58 -7.19
CA LEU A 127 0.04 -7.29 -7.33
C LEU A 127 1.14 -6.69 -6.44
N ALA A 128 1.22 -5.36 -6.38
CA ALA A 128 2.19 -4.67 -5.54
C ALA A 128 1.97 -4.96 -4.04
N ALA A 129 0.71 -4.91 -3.59
CA ALA A 129 0.33 -5.25 -2.22
C ALA A 129 0.69 -6.70 -1.89
N ALA A 130 0.41 -7.65 -2.80
CA ALA A 130 0.74 -9.05 -2.58
C ALA A 130 2.26 -9.29 -2.45
N MET A 131 3.06 -8.66 -3.31
CA MET A 131 4.53 -8.72 -3.21
C MET A 131 5.06 -8.04 -1.93
N GLY A 132 4.49 -6.91 -1.52
CA GLY A 132 4.82 -6.23 -0.26
C GLY A 132 4.52 -7.08 0.97
N HIS A 133 3.35 -7.72 1.02
CA HIS A 133 3.00 -8.65 2.10
C HIS A 133 3.93 -9.87 2.13
N SER A 134 4.38 -10.37 0.97
CA SER A 134 5.35 -11.47 0.88
C SER A 134 6.65 -11.10 1.62
N LEU A 135 7.16 -9.88 1.41
CA LEU A 135 8.36 -9.38 2.07
C LEU A 135 8.14 -9.21 3.58
N LEU A 136 6.97 -8.74 4.02
CA LEU A 136 6.63 -8.65 5.44
C LEU A 136 6.56 -10.02 6.12
N ILE A 137 5.90 -11.00 5.48
CA ILE A 137 5.82 -12.38 5.98
C ILE A 137 7.22 -12.96 6.15
N PHE A 138 8.06 -12.80 5.11
CA PHE A 138 9.47 -13.20 5.20
C PHE A 138 10.19 -12.50 6.36
N SER A 139 10.03 -11.18 6.48
CA SER A 139 10.67 -10.36 7.53
C SER A 139 10.33 -10.85 8.94
N VAL A 140 9.05 -11.11 9.20
CA VAL A 140 8.57 -11.57 10.51
C VAL A 140 9.10 -12.97 10.82
N ILE A 141 9.05 -13.89 9.84
CA ILE A 141 9.52 -15.27 10.06
C ILE A 141 11.05 -15.32 10.20
N ALA A 142 11.78 -14.56 9.39
CA ALA A 142 13.22 -14.40 9.51
C ALA A 142 13.60 -13.86 10.89
N PHE A 143 12.87 -12.86 11.41
CA PHE A 143 13.07 -12.34 12.76
C PHE A 143 12.84 -13.40 13.86
N ILE A 144 11.77 -14.18 13.76
CA ILE A 144 11.49 -15.24 14.74
C ILE A 144 12.59 -16.30 14.71
N ARG A 145 13.02 -16.73 13.51
CA ARG A 145 14.12 -17.69 13.33
C ARG A 145 15.43 -17.13 13.85
N TYR A 146 15.68 -15.85 13.63
CA TYR A 146 16.82 -15.11 14.16
C TYR A 146 16.85 -15.11 15.68
N GLN A 147 15.74 -14.75 16.33
CA GLN A 147 15.64 -14.76 17.79
C GLN A 147 15.86 -16.17 18.37
N SER A 148 15.34 -17.19 17.71
CA SER A 148 15.59 -18.59 18.08
C SER A 148 17.05 -19.00 17.90
N ALA A 149 17.72 -18.57 16.83
CA ALA A 149 19.12 -18.87 16.60
C ALA A 149 20.02 -18.21 17.66
N ILE A 150 19.74 -16.96 18.02
CA ILE A 150 20.47 -16.25 19.07
C ILE A 150 20.28 -16.90 20.43
N SER A 151 19.07 -17.32 20.76
CA SER A 151 18.81 -17.94 22.06
C SER A 151 19.58 -19.25 22.22
N GLU A 152 19.76 -20.03 21.14
CA GLU A 152 20.66 -21.19 21.13
C GLU A 152 22.13 -20.78 21.18
N LEU A 153 22.55 -19.80 20.38
CA LEU A 153 23.95 -19.34 20.35
C LEU A 153 24.40 -18.81 21.72
N LYS A 154 23.51 -18.12 22.45
CA LYS A 154 23.75 -17.68 23.85
C LYS A 154 24.03 -18.84 24.81
N LYS A 155 23.51 -20.04 24.54
CA LYS A 155 23.80 -21.24 25.35
C LYS A 155 25.18 -21.84 25.02
N THR A 156 25.75 -21.51 23.86
CA THR A 156 27.08 -22.00 23.46
C THR A 156 28.21 -21.12 24.01
N PHE A 157 29.44 -21.66 24.03
CA PHE A 157 30.63 -20.97 24.50
C PHE A 157 30.90 -19.63 23.78
N LEU A 158 30.57 -19.54 22.49
CA LEU A 158 30.67 -18.30 21.70
C LEU A 158 29.70 -17.22 22.19
N GLY A 159 28.48 -17.59 22.55
CA GLY A 159 27.49 -16.65 23.11
C GLY A 159 27.85 -16.17 24.51
N ALA A 160 28.54 -17.00 25.30
CA ALA A 160 29.07 -16.60 26.61
C ALA A 160 30.21 -15.57 26.49
N MET A 161 31.05 -15.65 25.43
CA MET A 161 32.11 -14.67 25.16
C MET A 161 31.62 -13.40 24.45
N ALA A 162 30.59 -13.49 23.60
CA ALA A 162 30.03 -12.34 22.88
C ALA A 162 29.22 -11.38 23.79
N GLY A 163 28.86 -11.81 25.00
CA GLY A 163 28.12 -10.99 25.96
C GLY A 163 26.74 -10.56 25.45
N SER A 164 26.25 -9.40 25.90
CA SER A 164 24.97 -8.80 25.51
C SER A 164 24.99 -8.06 24.16
N ALA A 165 26.05 -8.22 23.34
CA ALA A 165 26.31 -7.39 22.18
C ALA A 165 25.81 -7.95 20.84
N ILE A 166 24.84 -8.86 20.84
CA ILE A 166 24.19 -9.33 19.62
C ILE A 166 23.00 -8.41 19.33
N SER A 167 23.18 -7.46 18.40
CA SER A 167 22.16 -6.48 18.03
C SER A 167 21.61 -6.71 16.63
N VAL A 168 20.34 -6.35 16.44
CA VAL A 168 19.76 -6.17 15.10
C VAL A 168 20.46 -4.98 14.46
N ASP A 169 21.06 -5.21 13.30
CA ASP A 169 21.79 -4.16 12.60
C ASP A 169 20.90 -3.30 11.70
N LEU A 170 21.52 -2.21 11.25
CA LEU A 170 20.96 -1.24 10.33
C LEU A 170 20.39 -1.87 9.05
N GLY A 171 20.98 -2.97 8.55
CA GLY A 171 20.47 -3.68 7.37
C GLY A 171 19.06 -4.25 7.61
N ALA A 172 18.85 -4.96 8.72
CA ALA A 172 17.54 -5.49 9.06
C ALA A 172 16.50 -4.36 9.23
N MET A 173 16.88 -3.26 9.88
CA MET A 173 16.00 -2.09 10.05
C MET A 173 15.58 -1.48 8.70
N PHE A 174 16.51 -1.30 7.77
CA PHE A 174 16.20 -0.81 6.42
C PHE A 174 15.27 -1.76 5.68
N PHE A 175 15.45 -3.07 5.84
CA PHE A 175 14.56 -4.06 5.22
C PHE A 175 13.14 -3.97 5.78
N PHE A 176 12.97 -3.94 7.11
CA PHE A 176 11.64 -3.83 7.74
C PHE A 176 10.93 -2.55 7.32
N VAL A 177 11.61 -1.41 7.40
CA VAL A 177 11.03 -0.11 7.01
C VAL A 177 10.68 -0.11 5.53
N GLY A 178 11.56 -0.65 4.68
CA GLY A 178 11.31 -0.78 3.24
C GLY A 178 10.08 -1.65 2.93
N ALA A 179 9.98 -2.83 3.53
CA ALA A 179 8.87 -3.76 3.33
C ALA A 179 7.53 -3.18 3.84
N ILE A 180 7.53 -2.54 5.02
CA ILE A 180 6.34 -1.88 5.58
C ILE A 180 5.88 -0.75 4.65
N ASN A 181 6.80 0.13 4.25
CA ASN A 181 6.48 1.26 3.39
C ASN A 181 5.96 0.83 2.02
N LEU A 182 6.50 -0.25 1.45
CA LEU A 182 6.02 -0.77 0.17
C LEU A 182 4.61 -1.38 0.28
N CYS A 183 4.35 -2.09 1.38
CA CYS A 183 3.03 -2.64 1.68
C CYS A 183 1.99 -1.52 1.94
N ALA A 184 2.27 -0.63 2.88
CA ALA A 184 1.38 0.49 3.21
C ALA A 184 1.21 1.45 2.03
N GLY A 185 2.30 1.71 1.30
CA GLY A 185 2.31 2.55 0.10
C GLY A 185 1.40 2.03 -1.00
N SER A 186 1.29 0.71 -1.18
CA SER A 186 0.36 0.11 -2.15
C SER A 186 -1.11 0.39 -1.82
N VAL A 187 -1.49 0.27 -0.55
CA VAL A 187 -2.86 0.56 -0.06
C VAL A 187 -3.15 2.05 -0.14
N LEU A 188 -2.23 2.88 0.35
CA LEU A 188 -2.40 4.33 0.37
C LEU A 188 -2.45 4.89 -1.06
N LEU A 189 -1.63 4.40 -2.00
CA LEU A 189 -1.70 4.86 -3.40
C LEU A 189 -3.03 4.48 -4.04
N TYR A 190 -3.54 3.26 -3.80
CA TYR A 190 -4.86 2.84 -4.26
C TYR A 190 -5.98 3.75 -3.73
N VAL A 191 -5.97 4.02 -2.42
CA VAL A 191 -6.94 4.93 -1.77
C VAL A 191 -6.83 6.35 -2.32
N THR A 192 -5.61 6.88 -2.48
CA THR A 192 -5.44 8.24 -3.03
C THR A 192 -5.92 8.34 -4.48
N ASP A 193 -5.74 7.32 -5.32
CA ASP A 193 -6.24 7.33 -6.72
C ASP A 193 -7.78 7.32 -6.74
N GLN A 194 -8.43 6.58 -5.82
CA GLN A 194 -9.88 6.63 -5.64
C GLN A 194 -10.37 7.99 -5.12
N LEU A 195 -9.75 8.51 -4.06
CA LEU A 195 -10.20 9.77 -3.45
C LEU A 195 -9.97 10.97 -4.37
N LEU A 196 -8.90 10.98 -5.19
CA LEU A 196 -8.69 12.00 -6.21
C LEU A 196 -9.84 12.06 -7.23
N SER A 197 -10.52 10.94 -7.47
CA SER A 197 -11.69 10.91 -8.36
C SER A 197 -12.98 11.40 -7.69
N GLN A 198 -13.07 11.40 -6.35
CA GLN A 198 -14.28 11.70 -5.60
C GLN A 198 -14.21 13.02 -4.80
N GLY A 199 -13.02 13.60 -4.58
CA GLY A 199 -12.83 14.82 -3.80
C GLY A 199 -13.07 14.67 -2.29
N THR A 200 -13.16 13.44 -1.80
CA THR A 200 -13.51 13.12 -0.40
C THR A 200 -12.27 13.13 0.51
N ALA A 201 -12.45 13.44 1.79
CA ALA A 201 -11.39 13.40 2.79
C ALA A 201 -10.86 11.97 3.05
N LEU A 202 -9.60 11.88 3.47
CA LEU A 202 -8.96 10.61 3.82
C LEU A 202 -9.39 10.16 5.23
N THR A 203 -10.11 9.05 5.31
CA THR A 203 -10.58 8.47 6.58
C THR A 203 -10.04 7.05 6.78
N GLY A 204 -9.85 6.65 8.05
CA GLY A 204 -9.26 5.36 8.41
C GLY A 204 -10.10 4.14 7.99
N ASP A 205 -11.42 4.25 7.97
CA ASP A 205 -12.33 3.19 7.53
C ASP A 205 -12.17 2.87 6.03
N ILE A 206 -11.94 3.90 5.21
CA ILE A 206 -11.67 3.77 3.78
C ILE A 206 -10.36 3.00 3.57
N ILE A 207 -9.31 3.35 4.32
CA ILE A 207 -8.00 2.67 4.26
C ILE A 207 -8.14 1.19 4.63
N PHE A 208 -8.84 0.89 5.73
CA PHE A 208 -9.02 -0.49 6.19
C PHE A 208 -9.83 -1.33 5.20
N ARG A 209 -10.90 -0.76 4.64
CA ARG A 209 -11.71 -1.40 3.59
C ARG A 209 -10.87 -1.68 2.34
N ALA A 210 -10.12 -0.68 1.87
CA ALA A 210 -9.25 -0.82 0.72
C ALA A 210 -8.17 -1.89 0.91
N TRP A 211 -7.53 -1.94 2.09
CA TRP A 211 -6.59 -3.01 2.41
C TRP A 211 -7.23 -4.39 2.31
N LYS A 212 -8.43 -4.57 2.87
CA LYS A 212 -9.17 -5.83 2.80
C LYS A 212 -9.51 -6.21 1.35
N GLU A 213 -9.94 -5.25 0.53
CA GLU A 213 -10.19 -5.45 -0.90
C GLU A 213 -8.94 -5.92 -1.63
N LEU A 214 -7.80 -5.25 -1.44
CA LEU A 214 -6.53 -5.59 -2.07
C LEU A 214 -6.04 -6.99 -1.69
N VAL A 215 -6.16 -7.38 -0.42
CA VAL A 215 -5.73 -8.70 0.08
C VAL A 215 -6.59 -9.84 -0.48
N CYS A 216 -7.90 -9.62 -0.62
CA CYS A 216 -8.85 -10.60 -1.15
C CYS A 216 -8.92 -10.61 -2.68
N ALA A 217 -8.43 -9.58 -3.35
CA ALA A 217 -8.45 -9.48 -4.81
C ALA A 217 -7.58 -10.56 -5.46
N LYS A 218 -7.97 -10.95 -6.67
CA LYS A 218 -7.23 -11.92 -7.47
C LYS A 218 -6.04 -11.26 -8.16
N VAL A 219 -4.88 -11.88 -8.03
CA VAL A 219 -3.67 -11.57 -8.78
C VAL A 219 -3.65 -12.46 -10.03
N LYS A 220 -3.50 -11.83 -11.20
CA LYS A 220 -3.29 -12.54 -12.46
C LYS A 220 -1.79 -12.62 -12.76
N VAL A 221 -1.24 -13.83 -12.71
CA VAL A 221 0.15 -14.11 -13.05
C VAL A 221 0.15 -14.99 -14.30
N ALA A 222 0.56 -14.41 -15.43
CA ALA A 222 0.45 -15.02 -16.76
C ALA A 222 -1.00 -15.47 -17.06
N SER A 223 -1.29 -16.78 -17.04
CA SER A 223 -2.61 -17.36 -17.27
C SER A 223 -3.35 -17.78 -16.00
N ILE A 224 -2.70 -17.73 -14.82
CA ILE A 224 -3.24 -18.24 -13.57
C ILE A 224 -3.79 -17.09 -12.72
N GLU A 225 -5.01 -17.25 -12.22
CA GLU A 225 -5.61 -16.36 -11.23
C GLU A 225 -5.53 -16.99 -9.84
N VAL A 226 -4.88 -16.30 -8.92
CA VAL A 226 -4.76 -16.71 -7.51
C VAL A 226 -5.14 -15.56 -6.60
N ASN A 227 -5.71 -15.85 -5.43
CA ASN A 227 -5.98 -14.81 -4.45
C ASN A 227 -4.67 -14.15 -3.99
N GLY A 228 -4.67 -12.83 -3.79
CA GLY A 228 -3.48 -12.06 -3.41
C GLY A 228 -2.81 -12.53 -2.12
N TRP A 229 -3.60 -12.95 -1.13
CA TRP A 229 -3.06 -13.54 0.10
C TRP A 229 -2.36 -14.90 -0.13
N ILE A 230 -2.89 -15.74 -1.04
CA ILE A 230 -2.26 -17.04 -1.39
C ILE A 230 -0.94 -16.77 -2.10
N TYR A 231 -0.93 -15.84 -3.05
CA TYR A 231 0.29 -15.42 -3.73
C TYR A 231 1.34 -14.93 -2.72
N SER A 232 0.93 -14.09 -1.78
CA SER A 232 1.81 -13.56 -0.72
C SER A 232 2.45 -14.67 0.11
N LEU A 233 1.65 -15.67 0.48
CA LEU A 233 2.07 -16.80 1.30
C LEU A 233 3.04 -17.71 0.54
N VAL A 234 2.77 -18.02 -0.74
CA VAL A 234 3.65 -18.84 -1.57
C VAL A 234 5.02 -18.17 -1.76
N ILE A 235 5.06 -16.90 -2.16
CA ILE A 235 6.32 -16.17 -2.32
C ILE A 235 7.05 -16.04 -0.98
N GLY A 236 6.33 -15.73 0.10
CA GLY A 236 6.91 -15.68 1.44
C GLY A 236 7.57 -17.00 1.85
N ILE A 237 6.91 -18.14 1.62
CA ILE A 237 7.46 -19.48 1.90
C ILE A 237 8.70 -19.74 1.04
N LEU A 238 8.69 -19.39 -0.24
CA LEU A 238 9.85 -19.55 -1.12
C LEU A 238 11.07 -18.74 -0.61
N LEU A 239 10.84 -17.50 -0.19
CA LEU A 239 11.90 -16.67 0.42
C LEU A 239 12.44 -17.30 1.71
N ILE A 240 11.56 -17.87 2.54
CA ILE A 240 11.97 -18.56 3.78
C ILE A 240 12.77 -19.82 3.44
N MET A 241 12.38 -20.60 2.44
CA MET A 241 13.15 -21.77 2.01
C MET A 241 14.56 -21.38 1.53
N LEU A 242 14.69 -20.31 0.75
CA LEU A 242 15.98 -19.78 0.32
C LEU A 242 16.84 -19.31 1.51
N PHE A 243 16.19 -18.77 2.56
CA PHE A 243 16.84 -18.42 3.81
C PHE A 243 17.25 -19.64 4.64
N SER A 244 16.44 -20.71 4.69
CA SER A 244 16.78 -21.93 5.45
C SER A 244 17.86 -22.79 4.78
N GLN A 245 18.03 -22.70 3.47
CA GLN A 245 19.12 -23.41 2.75
C GLN A 245 20.50 -22.73 2.90
N SER A 246 20.52 -21.53 3.50
CA SER A 246 21.71 -20.68 3.64
C SER A 246 22.73 -21.20 4.66
N SER A 247 23.95 -20.66 4.58
CA SER A 247 25.07 -21.03 5.45
C SER A 247 24.79 -20.87 6.96
N LEU A 248 23.86 -19.99 7.34
CA LEU A 248 23.50 -19.77 8.75
C LEU A 248 22.86 -21.01 9.39
N SER A 249 22.03 -21.76 8.67
CA SER A 249 21.50 -23.05 9.15
C SER A 249 22.58 -24.13 9.25
N ARG A 250 23.67 -24.01 8.49
CA ARG A 250 24.85 -24.89 8.56
C ARG A 250 25.85 -24.52 9.65
N MET A 251 25.77 -23.32 10.23
CA MET A 251 26.57 -22.92 11.40
C MET A 251 25.90 -23.25 12.73
N ILE A 252 24.57 -23.47 12.73
CA ILE A 252 23.78 -23.79 13.93
C ILE A 252 23.70 -25.32 14.16
N HIS A 253 23.99 -26.13 13.14
CA HIS A 253 24.13 -27.59 13.21
C HIS A 253 25.59 -28.00 13.05
#